data_AF-A0ABD5I3T3-F1
#
_entry.id   AF-A0ABD5I3T3-F1
#
_cell.length_a   1.000
_cell.length_b   1.000
_cell.length_c   1.000
_cell.angle_alpha   90.00
_cell.angle_beta   90.00
_cell.angle_gamma   90.00
#
_symmetry.space_group_name_H-M   'P 1'
#
loop_
_entity.id
_entity.type
_entity.pdbx_description
1 polymer ?
#
loop_
_entity_poly.entity_id
_entity_poly.type
_entity_poly.pdbx_seq_one_letter_code
_entity_poly.pdbx_strand_id
1 'polypeptide(L)'
;MRIKLLSILSLLLLTSCSQLKNNEVAIVEPYKLTKEQASILQMTPFQEGNSMFYNITLKNDKDEINATIDYYNNGKKTKEIAYIATSHFLDKKIKLSFISPYPHSNEDVHEKGQWYININGGSTLVPEEAPPSVNSSATTTIQFIKNLKYNQKTVLAAVIQTSKETVSIPTIDEETGIDLLLKENEHVYLFSIELKKEQ
;
A
#
# COMPACT_ATOMS: atom_id res chain seq x y z
N MET A 1 -27.79 -56.60 -6.64
CA MET A 1 -27.25 -55.86 -5.47
C MET A 1 -26.09 -54.96 -5.89
N ARG A 2 -26.32 -53.90 -6.71
CA ARG A 2 -25.23 -53.02 -7.20
C ARG A 2 -25.64 -51.55 -7.50
N ILE A 3 -26.83 -51.09 -7.08
CA ILE A 3 -27.32 -49.74 -7.47
C ILE A 3 -27.54 -48.81 -6.27
N LYS A 4 -27.32 -49.27 -5.02
CA LYS A 4 -27.52 -48.42 -3.83
C LYS A 4 -26.28 -47.66 -3.34
N LEU A 5 -25.11 -47.86 -3.95
CA LEU A 5 -23.86 -47.22 -3.49
C LEU A 5 -23.57 -45.87 -4.16
N LEU A 6 -24.15 -45.58 -5.34
CA LEU A 6 -23.88 -44.32 -6.04
C LEU A 6 -24.61 -43.11 -5.45
N SER A 7 -25.72 -43.30 -4.74
CA SER A 7 -26.50 -42.19 -4.19
C SER A 7 -25.90 -41.56 -2.92
N ILE A 8 -24.96 -42.24 -2.25
CA ILE A 8 -24.32 -41.73 -1.02
C ILE A 8 -23.13 -40.82 -1.35
N LEU A 9 -22.46 -41.05 -2.50
CA LEU A 9 -21.31 -40.23 -2.89
C LEU A 9 -21.70 -38.84 -3.42
N SER A 10 -22.94 -38.68 -3.92
CA SER A 10 -23.45 -37.41 -4.42
C SER A 10 -23.84 -36.41 -3.32
N LEU A 11 -24.03 -36.84 -2.07
CA LEU A 11 -24.40 -35.95 -0.96
C LEU A 11 -23.21 -35.20 -0.35
N LEU A 12 -21.97 -35.65 -0.58
CA LEU A 12 -20.77 -35.01 -0.03
C LEU A 12 -20.33 -33.76 -0.82
N LEU A 13 -20.91 -33.49 -1.99
CA LEU A 13 -20.57 -32.34 -2.83
C LEU A 13 -21.37 -31.06 -2.50
N LEU A 14 -22.27 -31.10 -1.50
CA LEU A 14 -23.15 -29.97 -1.16
C LEU A 14 -22.66 -29.13 0.04
N THR A 15 -21.45 -29.34 0.54
CA THR A 15 -20.83 -28.48 1.59
C THR A 15 -19.66 -27.66 1.06
N SER A 16 -19.85 -26.97 -0.07
CA SER A 16 -19.00 -25.82 -0.39
C SER A 16 -19.78 -24.64 -0.97
N CYS A 17 -20.95 -24.36 -0.41
CA CYS A 17 -21.40 -22.98 -0.32
C CYS A 17 -20.53 -22.28 0.75
N SER A 18 -19.26 -22.03 0.43
CA SER A 18 -18.55 -20.96 1.13
C SER A 18 -19.28 -19.68 0.74
N GLN A 19 -19.94 -19.10 1.73
CA GLN A 19 -20.64 -17.85 1.55
C GLN A 19 -19.65 -16.84 0.99
N LEU A 20 -19.89 -16.38 -0.24
CA LEU A 20 -19.56 -15.02 -0.66
C LEU A 20 -20.37 -14.05 0.22
N LYS A 21 -20.08 -14.06 1.52
CA LYS A 21 -20.45 -12.97 2.41
C LYS A 21 -19.60 -11.80 1.96
N ASN A 22 -20.21 -10.63 1.92
CA ASN A 22 -19.56 -9.40 1.53
C ASN A 22 -18.28 -9.21 2.39
N ASN A 23 -17.12 -9.54 1.81
CA ASN A 23 -15.84 -9.73 2.52
C ASN A 23 -15.16 -8.40 2.87
N GLU A 24 -15.86 -7.29 2.67
CA GLU A 24 -15.42 -5.95 3.03
C GLU A 24 -15.50 -5.81 4.55
N VAL A 25 -14.34 -5.64 5.17
CA VAL A 25 -14.17 -5.71 6.63
C VAL A 25 -13.55 -4.45 7.21
N ALA A 26 -13.03 -3.58 6.36
CA ALA A 26 -12.59 -2.25 6.70
C ALA A 26 -12.67 -1.35 5.46
N ILE A 27 -12.47 -0.05 5.64
CA ILE A 27 -12.28 0.90 4.54
C ILE A 27 -11.01 1.71 4.78
N VAL A 28 -10.39 2.15 3.70
CA VAL A 28 -9.30 3.12 3.71
C VAL A 28 -9.67 4.30 2.80
N GLU A 29 -9.39 5.51 3.27
CA GLU A 29 -9.63 6.74 2.52
C GLU A 29 -8.43 7.68 2.62
N PRO A 30 -8.15 8.48 1.57
CA PRO A 30 -7.20 9.57 1.66
C PRO A 30 -7.57 10.54 2.78
N TYR A 31 -6.59 10.95 3.57
CA TYR A 31 -6.76 11.96 4.60
C TYR A 31 -6.10 13.27 4.16
N LYS A 32 -6.92 14.30 3.96
CA LYS A 32 -6.44 15.65 3.72
C LYS A 32 -6.08 16.31 5.05
N LEU A 33 -4.82 16.73 5.17
CA LEU A 33 -4.35 17.48 6.34
C LEU A 33 -5.17 18.77 6.54
N THR A 34 -5.36 19.15 7.79
CA THR A 34 -5.84 20.48 8.14
C THR A 34 -4.77 21.52 7.79
N LYS A 35 -5.16 22.80 7.69
CA LYS A 35 -4.20 23.89 7.45
C LYS A 35 -3.08 23.91 8.48
N GLU A 36 -3.42 23.68 9.74
CA GLU A 36 -2.45 23.64 10.84
C GLU A 36 -1.48 22.46 10.70
N GLN A 37 -1.99 21.26 10.43
CA GLN A 37 -1.15 20.07 10.20
C GLN A 37 -0.22 20.25 9.00
N ALA A 38 -0.74 20.83 7.90
CA ALA A 38 0.03 21.16 6.73
C ALA A 38 1.14 22.19 7.05
N SER A 39 0.83 23.25 7.79
CA SER A 39 1.83 24.24 8.23
C SER A 39 2.92 23.63 9.12
N ILE A 40 2.58 22.68 9.99
CA ILE A 40 3.59 21.95 10.79
C ILE A 40 4.47 21.08 9.89
N LEU A 41 3.87 20.35 8.93
CA LEU A 41 4.64 19.52 7.99
C LEU A 41 5.62 20.36 7.16
N GLN A 42 5.21 21.56 6.73
CA GLN A 42 6.06 22.50 5.99
C GLN A 42 7.26 23.04 6.79
N MET A 43 7.26 22.91 8.12
CA MET A 43 8.43 23.22 8.96
C MET A 43 9.46 22.09 8.97
N THR A 44 9.12 20.93 8.42
CA THR A 44 10.03 19.80 8.25
C THR A 44 10.64 19.81 6.84
N PRO A 45 11.75 19.09 6.60
CA PRO A 45 12.24 18.90 5.24
C PRO A 45 11.29 18.08 4.34
N PHE A 46 10.19 17.53 4.90
CA PHE A 46 9.20 16.78 4.14
C PHE A 46 8.20 17.72 3.46
N GLN A 47 8.15 17.65 2.13
CA GLN A 47 7.14 18.37 1.35
C GLN A 47 5.84 17.55 1.27
N GLU A 48 4.69 18.23 1.19
CA GLU A 48 3.37 17.61 1.08
C GLU A 48 3.27 16.59 -0.06
N GLY A 49 3.93 16.86 -1.20
CA GLY A 49 3.92 15.96 -2.36
C GLY A 49 4.56 14.59 -2.13
N ASN A 50 5.41 14.45 -1.12
CA ASN A 50 6.09 13.21 -0.76
C ASN A 50 5.45 12.50 0.42
N SER A 51 4.39 13.08 0.99
CA SER A 51 3.76 12.59 2.22
C SER A 51 2.29 12.25 1.94
N MET A 52 1.94 10.98 2.11
CA MET A 52 0.58 10.49 1.95
C MET A 52 0.00 10.13 3.31
N PHE A 53 -1.26 10.50 3.52
CA PHE A 53 -1.98 10.28 4.78
C PHE A 53 -3.30 9.61 4.48
N TYR A 54 -3.69 8.67 5.35
CA TYR A 54 -4.92 7.90 5.21
C TYR A 54 -5.62 7.71 6.56
N ASN A 55 -6.94 7.55 6.50
CA ASN A 55 -7.71 6.96 7.57
C ASN A 55 -8.07 5.54 7.19
N ILE A 56 -7.86 4.59 8.10
CA ILE A 56 -8.42 3.25 8.01
C ILE A 56 -9.50 3.12 9.08
N THR A 57 -10.69 2.66 8.69
CA THR A 57 -11.76 2.34 9.64
C THR A 57 -11.96 0.84 9.67
N LEU A 58 -11.51 0.22 10.76
CA LEU A 58 -11.62 -1.21 11.03
C LEU A 58 -13.01 -1.58 11.57
N LYS A 59 -13.47 -2.80 11.30
CA LYS A 59 -14.64 -3.36 12.01
C LYS A 59 -14.24 -3.95 13.37
N ASN A 60 -13.05 -4.52 13.46
CA ASN A 60 -12.49 -5.13 14.65
C ASN A 60 -11.13 -4.48 14.96
N ASP A 61 -10.99 -3.90 16.14
CA ASP A 61 -9.79 -3.19 16.60
C ASP A 61 -8.60 -4.11 16.87
N LYS A 62 -8.87 -5.41 16.98
CA LYS A 62 -7.87 -6.47 17.10
C LYS A 62 -7.22 -6.88 15.78
N ASP A 63 -7.83 -6.57 14.64
CA ASP A 63 -7.27 -6.97 13.35
C ASP A 63 -5.87 -6.37 13.14
N GLU A 64 -5.03 -7.06 12.37
CA GLU A 64 -3.67 -6.63 12.08
C GLU A 64 -3.61 -5.93 10.72
N ILE A 65 -2.93 -4.78 10.66
CA ILE A 65 -2.62 -4.07 9.42
C ILE A 65 -1.15 -4.35 9.08
N ASN A 66 -0.94 -4.96 7.91
CA ASN A 66 0.38 -5.17 7.32
C ASN A 66 0.63 -4.12 6.25
N ALA A 67 1.60 -3.23 6.46
CA ALA A 67 2.06 -2.27 5.49
C ALA A 67 3.34 -2.76 4.80
N THR A 68 3.39 -2.63 3.48
CA THR A 68 4.53 -3.07 2.66
C THR A 68 4.95 -2.00 1.67
N ILE A 69 6.25 -1.95 1.38
CA ILE A 69 6.81 -1.22 0.24
C ILE A 69 7.47 -2.24 -0.67
N ASP A 70 6.91 -2.42 -1.86
CA ASP A 70 7.45 -3.31 -2.88
C ASP A 70 8.11 -2.50 -4.00
N TYR A 71 9.31 -2.90 -4.42
CA TYR A 71 10.02 -2.27 -5.53
C TYR A 71 9.96 -3.13 -6.78
N TYR A 72 9.58 -2.48 -7.87
CA TYR A 72 9.46 -3.02 -9.20
C TYR A 72 10.44 -2.32 -10.13
N ASN A 73 11.17 -3.11 -10.90
CA ASN A 73 12.04 -2.62 -11.96
C ASN A 73 11.53 -3.17 -13.29
N ASN A 74 11.16 -2.29 -14.22
CA ASN A 74 10.59 -2.62 -15.52
C ASN A 74 9.44 -3.63 -15.41
N GLY A 75 8.48 -3.32 -14.53
CA GLY A 75 7.29 -4.13 -14.27
C GLY A 75 7.49 -5.41 -13.46
N LYS A 76 8.73 -5.79 -13.12
CA LYS A 76 9.01 -6.99 -12.32
C LYS A 76 9.32 -6.62 -10.87
N LYS A 77 8.62 -7.24 -9.91
CA LYS A 77 8.97 -7.11 -8.49
C LYS A 77 10.38 -7.65 -8.27
N THR A 78 11.25 -6.84 -7.70
CA THR A 78 12.66 -7.18 -7.44
C THR A 78 12.96 -7.36 -5.95
N LYS A 79 12.33 -6.56 -5.08
CA LYS A 79 12.46 -6.69 -3.62
C LYS A 79 11.23 -6.16 -2.89
N GLU A 80 11.04 -6.65 -1.68
CA GLU A 80 10.26 -5.99 -0.64
C GLU A 80 11.24 -5.16 0.19
N ILE A 81 11.00 -3.86 0.29
CA ILE A 81 11.86 -2.92 1.01
C ILE A 81 11.47 -2.89 2.49
N ALA A 82 10.17 -2.88 2.75
CA ALA A 82 9.62 -2.76 4.09
C ALA A 82 8.43 -3.70 4.26
N TYR A 83 8.34 -4.28 5.45
CA TYR A 83 7.18 -4.98 5.96
C TYR A 83 7.00 -4.60 7.43
N ILE A 84 5.82 -4.08 7.78
CA ILE A 84 5.47 -3.71 9.15
C ILE A 84 4.08 -4.24 9.41
N ALA A 85 3.92 -4.92 10.55
CA ALA A 85 2.65 -5.39 11.05
C ALA A 85 2.31 -4.65 12.34
N THR A 86 1.05 -4.28 12.54
CA THR A 86 0.56 -3.73 13.81
C THR A 86 -0.86 -4.22 14.04
N SER A 87 -1.16 -4.70 15.24
CA SER A 87 -2.47 -5.18 15.66
C SER A 87 -2.88 -4.57 17.01
N HIS A 88 -4.04 -4.99 17.54
CA HIS A 88 -4.54 -4.59 18.86
C HIS A 88 -4.60 -3.07 19.08
N PHE A 89 -5.31 -2.38 18.19
CA PHE A 89 -5.46 -0.92 18.26
C PHE A 89 -6.39 -0.50 19.40
N LEU A 90 -6.15 0.70 19.95
CA LEU A 90 -7.02 1.31 20.98
C LEU A 90 -8.34 1.84 20.41
N ASP A 91 -8.36 2.19 19.13
CA ASP A 91 -9.53 2.68 18.39
C ASP A 91 -9.59 1.97 17.03
N LYS A 92 -10.79 1.89 16.45
CA LYS A 92 -11.03 1.36 15.10
C LYS A 92 -10.65 2.33 14.00
N LYS A 93 -10.52 3.62 14.31
CA LYS A 93 -10.05 4.65 13.37
C LYS A 93 -8.54 4.80 13.48
N ILE A 94 -7.84 4.26 12.49
CA ILE A 94 -6.39 4.23 12.44
C ILE A 94 -5.88 5.31 11.50
N LYS A 95 -4.89 6.08 11.97
CA LYS A 95 -4.12 6.98 11.12
C LYS A 95 -2.97 6.22 10.50
N LEU A 96 -2.86 6.27 9.18
CA LEU A 96 -1.74 5.73 8.43
C LEU A 96 -1.05 6.88 7.70
N SER A 97 0.28 6.92 7.72
CA SER A 97 1.04 7.81 6.85
C SER A 97 2.27 7.14 6.27
N PHE A 98 2.65 7.64 5.11
CA PHE A 98 3.75 7.14 4.30
C PHE A 98 4.47 8.35 3.73
N ILE A 99 5.79 8.41 3.90
CA ILE A 99 6.63 9.46 3.32
C ILE A 99 7.72 8.81 2.50
N SER A 100 7.81 9.21 1.24
CA SER A 100 8.85 8.75 0.33
C SER A 100 10.17 9.49 0.56
N PRO A 101 11.32 8.84 0.34
CA PRO A 101 12.60 9.50 0.42
C PRO A 101 12.67 10.61 -0.64
N TYR A 102 13.18 11.78 -0.25
CA TYR A 102 13.42 12.87 -1.18
C TYR A 102 14.59 12.50 -2.10
N PRO A 103 14.43 12.55 -3.44
CA PRO A 103 15.57 12.46 -4.34
C PRO A 103 16.41 13.73 -4.17
N HIS A 104 17.50 13.65 -3.39
CA HIS A 104 18.45 14.76 -3.28
C HIS A 104 19.19 14.90 -4.61
N SER A 105 19.09 16.07 -5.24
CA SER A 105 19.76 16.39 -6.50
C SER A 105 21.21 16.88 -6.34
N ASN A 106 21.83 16.71 -5.17
CA ASN A 106 23.22 17.10 -4.96
C ASN A 106 24.14 15.90 -5.21
N GLU A 107 24.95 16.01 -6.27
CA GLU A 107 25.76 14.95 -6.88
C GLU A 107 26.87 14.35 -6.01
N ASP A 108 27.10 14.85 -4.79
CA ASP A 108 28.29 14.51 -4.00
C ASP A 108 28.08 13.56 -2.83
N VAL A 109 26.83 13.14 -2.54
CA VAL A 109 26.58 12.17 -1.47
C VAL A 109 25.55 11.14 -1.92
N HIS A 110 25.98 9.89 -2.03
CA HIS A 110 25.09 8.72 -2.10
C HIS A 110 24.37 8.55 -0.74
N GLU A 111 23.57 9.54 -0.32
CA GLU A 111 22.78 9.42 0.90
C GLU A 111 21.68 8.39 0.68
N LYS A 112 21.60 7.43 1.60
CA LYS A 112 20.49 6.50 1.68
C LYS A 112 19.26 7.30 2.11
N GLY A 113 18.33 7.49 1.18
CA GLY A 113 17.02 8.02 1.52
C GLY A 113 16.33 7.09 2.52
N GLN A 114 15.41 7.64 3.31
CA GLN A 114 14.63 6.85 4.25
C GLN A 114 13.14 6.93 3.92
N TRP A 115 12.52 5.77 3.77
CA TRP A 115 11.06 5.65 3.82
C TRP A 115 10.61 5.82 5.26
N TYR A 116 9.54 6.57 5.46
CA TYR A 116 8.84 6.65 6.73
C TYR A 116 7.46 6.02 6.58
N ILE A 117 7.14 5.10 7.48
CA ILE A 117 5.79 4.52 7.59
C ILE A 117 5.34 4.69 9.02
N ASN A 118 4.10 5.15 9.20
CA ASN A 118 3.46 5.25 10.50
C ASN A 118 2.09 4.59 10.49
N ILE A 119 1.84 3.74 11.48
CA ILE A 119 0.54 3.11 11.75
C ILE A 119 0.16 3.47 13.19
N ASN A 120 -0.85 4.32 13.33
CA ASN A 120 -1.44 4.76 14.61
C ASN A 120 -0.43 5.29 15.65
N GLY A 121 0.60 6.03 15.22
CA GLY A 121 1.64 6.55 16.12
C GLY A 121 2.87 5.65 16.27
N GLY A 122 2.78 4.37 15.95
CA GLY A 122 3.96 3.52 15.74
C GLY A 122 4.61 3.88 14.41
N SER A 123 5.92 4.18 14.40
CA SER A 123 6.64 4.55 13.17
C SER A 123 7.89 3.71 12.96
N THR A 124 8.26 3.54 11.69
CA THR A 124 9.55 2.98 11.30
C THR A 124 10.20 3.85 10.23
N LEU A 125 11.53 3.82 10.20
CA LEU A 125 12.35 4.36 9.14
C LEU A 125 13.06 3.21 8.43
N VAL A 126 12.95 3.16 7.11
CA VAL A 126 13.58 2.12 6.30
C VAL A 126 14.54 2.76 5.30
N PRO A 127 15.86 2.51 5.40
CA PRO A 127 16.82 3.03 4.44
C PRO A 127 16.63 2.37 3.08
N GLU A 128 16.78 3.15 2.02
CA GLU A 128 16.76 2.67 0.64
C GLU A 128 17.83 3.39 -0.17
N GLU A 129 18.51 2.60 -1.00
CA GLU A 129 19.47 3.14 -1.97
C GLU A 129 18.71 3.68 -3.17
N ALA A 130 19.02 4.90 -3.58
CA ALA A 130 18.41 5.50 -4.77
C ALA A 130 18.75 4.66 -6.02
N PRO A 131 17.80 4.46 -6.95
CA PRO A 131 18.10 3.80 -8.20
C PRO A 131 19.09 4.65 -9.02
N PRO A 132 19.89 4.02 -9.88
CA PRO A 132 20.84 4.75 -10.72
C PRO A 132 20.09 5.68 -11.68
N SER A 133 20.63 6.89 -11.90
CA SER A 133 20.20 7.83 -12.95
C SER A 133 18.70 8.17 -12.96
N VAL A 134 18.23 8.84 -11.92
CA VAL A 134 16.86 9.39 -11.86
C VAL A 134 16.84 10.79 -12.46
N ASN A 135 16.20 10.95 -13.62
CA ASN A 135 16.00 12.26 -14.26
C ASN A 135 14.62 12.85 -13.95
N SER A 136 13.66 12.01 -13.57
CA SER A 136 12.31 12.45 -13.20
C SER A 136 11.69 11.54 -12.15
N SER A 137 10.85 12.14 -11.30
CA SER A 137 10.14 11.45 -10.22
C SER A 137 8.73 12.01 -10.07
N ALA A 138 7.79 11.13 -9.74
CA ALA A 138 6.43 11.52 -9.41
C ALA A 138 5.87 10.61 -8.31
N THR A 139 4.79 11.03 -7.68
CA THR A 139 4.05 10.19 -6.73
C THR A 139 2.56 10.28 -7.02
N THR A 140 1.87 9.15 -6.90
CA THR A 140 0.42 9.06 -7.02
C THR A 140 -0.15 8.30 -5.83
N THR A 141 -1.39 8.60 -5.48
CA THR A 141 -2.13 7.98 -4.39
C THR A 141 -3.53 7.64 -4.87
N ILE A 142 -4.20 6.73 -4.17
CA ILE A 142 -5.63 6.51 -4.34
C ILE A 142 -6.39 7.83 -4.17
N GLN A 143 -7.41 8.03 -4.99
CA GLN A 143 -8.25 9.23 -4.98
C GLN A 143 -9.57 8.97 -4.26
N PHE A 144 -10.01 7.70 -4.23
CA PHE A 144 -11.29 7.30 -3.67
C PHE A 144 -11.13 6.33 -2.50
N ILE A 145 -12.22 6.17 -1.75
CA ILE A 145 -12.32 5.19 -0.66
C ILE A 145 -12.16 3.79 -1.26
N LYS A 146 -11.30 2.97 -0.66
CA LYS A 146 -11.16 1.55 -0.99
C LYS A 146 -11.71 0.66 0.12
N ASN A 147 -12.49 -0.33 -0.27
CA ASN A 147 -12.93 -1.39 0.63
C ASN A 147 -11.79 -2.41 0.82
N LEU A 148 -11.48 -2.71 2.07
CA LEU A 148 -10.45 -3.67 2.45
C LEU A 148 -11.08 -5.03 2.73
N LYS A 149 -10.43 -6.07 2.22
CA LYS A 149 -10.77 -7.47 2.47
C LYS A 149 -9.61 -8.14 3.18
N TYR A 150 -9.91 -9.15 3.99
CA TYR A 150 -8.86 -9.93 4.63
C TYR A 150 -7.99 -10.64 3.60
N ASN A 151 -6.69 -10.68 3.88
CA ASN A 151 -5.70 -11.37 3.05
C ASN A 151 -5.63 -10.87 1.60
N GLN A 152 -6.05 -9.63 1.35
CA GLN A 152 -5.93 -9.00 0.05
C GLN A 152 -5.11 -7.72 0.18
N LYS A 153 -3.98 -7.68 -0.55
CA LYS A 153 -3.14 -6.50 -0.66
C LYS A 153 -3.88 -5.40 -1.44
N THR A 154 -3.86 -4.19 -0.90
CA THR A 154 -4.47 -2.99 -1.46
C THR A 154 -3.39 -1.92 -1.63
N VAL A 155 -3.11 -1.54 -2.87
CA VAL A 155 -2.16 -0.46 -3.18
C VAL A 155 -2.80 0.89 -2.84
N LEU A 156 -2.08 1.71 -2.06
CA LEU A 156 -2.52 3.03 -1.61
C LEU A 156 -1.73 4.18 -2.26
N ALA A 157 -0.45 3.98 -2.51
CA ALA A 157 0.41 4.94 -3.18
C ALA A 157 1.43 4.26 -4.06
N ALA A 158 1.93 5.03 -5.03
CA ALA A 158 3.09 4.64 -5.82
C ALA A 158 4.05 5.81 -6.00
N VAL A 159 5.33 5.56 -5.74
CA VAL A 159 6.43 6.48 -6.09
C VAL A 159 7.07 5.96 -7.37
N ILE A 160 7.26 6.86 -8.31
CA ILE A 160 7.72 6.55 -9.66
C ILE A 160 9.01 7.31 -9.87
N GLN A 161 10.04 6.60 -10.32
CA GLN A 161 11.32 7.18 -10.69
C GLN A 161 11.72 6.62 -12.06
N THR A 162 12.37 7.46 -12.86
CA THR A 162 12.73 7.10 -14.24
C THR A 162 13.95 7.88 -14.70
N SER A 163 14.74 7.25 -15.57
CA SER A 163 15.83 7.91 -16.31
C SER A 163 15.32 8.73 -17.50
N LYS A 164 14.04 8.60 -17.85
CA LYS A 164 13.39 9.39 -18.90
C LYS A 164 13.04 10.80 -18.40
N GLU A 165 12.91 11.75 -19.31
CA GLU A 165 12.49 13.14 -19.02
C GLU A 165 11.03 13.27 -18.57
N THR A 166 10.22 12.23 -18.81
CA THR A 166 8.78 12.26 -18.53
C THR A 166 8.35 11.02 -17.78
N VAL A 167 7.39 11.18 -16.87
CA VAL A 167 6.80 10.12 -16.06
C VAL A 167 5.36 9.87 -16.51
N SER A 168 4.95 8.60 -16.60
CA SER A 168 3.53 8.26 -16.73
C SER A 168 2.90 8.04 -15.36
N ILE A 169 1.82 8.76 -15.07
CA ILE A 169 1.18 8.78 -13.76
C ILE A 169 -0.30 8.37 -13.89
N PRO A 170 -0.60 7.10 -14.18
CA PRO A 170 -1.98 6.63 -14.17
C PRO A 170 -2.58 6.69 -12.75
N THR A 171 -3.91 6.71 -12.68
CA THR A 171 -4.62 6.53 -11.41
C THR A 171 -4.41 5.10 -10.91
N ILE A 172 -4.35 4.91 -9.59
CA ILE A 172 -4.12 3.59 -8.98
C ILE A 172 -5.35 3.07 -8.22
N ASP A 173 -6.51 3.68 -8.45
CA ASP A 173 -7.76 3.25 -7.84
C ASP A 173 -8.23 1.89 -8.42
N GLU A 174 -7.84 1.57 -9.65
CA GLU A 174 -8.16 0.32 -10.36
C GLU A 174 -6.90 -0.50 -10.69
N GLU A 175 -7.05 -1.83 -10.82
CA GLU A 175 -5.94 -2.75 -11.15
C GLU A 175 -5.29 -2.43 -12.51
N THR A 176 -6.11 -2.06 -13.51
CA THR A 176 -5.65 -1.64 -14.84
C THR A 176 -4.68 -0.47 -14.78
N GLY A 177 -4.91 0.47 -13.85
CA GLY A 177 -4.03 1.61 -13.63
C GLY A 177 -2.69 1.21 -13.00
N ILE A 178 -2.70 0.24 -12.10
CA ILE A 178 -1.47 -0.34 -11.52
C ILE A 178 -0.68 -1.11 -12.59
N ASP A 179 -1.35 -1.87 -13.46
CA ASP A 179 -0.68 -2.57 -14.56
C ASP A 179 -0.03 -1.61 -15.55
N LEU A 180 -0.71 -0.52 -15.91
CA LEU A 180 -0.15 0.54 -16.75
C LEU A 180 1.05 1.22 -16.07
N LEU A 181 0.94 1.53 -14.78
CA LEU A 181 2.00 2.12 -13.99
C LEU A 181 3.28 1.27 -14.04
N LEU A 182 3.14 -0.04 -13.82
CA LEU A 182 4.25 -1.00 -13.83
C LEU A 182 4.83 -1.24 -15.22
N LYS A 183 4.01 -1.13 -16.27
CA LYS A 183 4.42 -1.33 -17.67
C LYS A 183 5.18 -0.12 -18.23
N GLU A 184 4.76 1.09 -17.89
CA GLU A 184 5.24 2.32 -18.54
C GLU A 184 6.45 2.94 -17.85
N ASN A 185 6.69 2.60 -16.59
CA ASN A 185 7.73 3.20 -15.77
C ASN A 185 8.84 2.21 -15.38
N GLU A 186 10.07 2.74 -15.26
CA GLU A 186 11.27 1.95 -14.99
C GLU A 186 11.35 1.52 -13.53
N HIS A 187 11.26 2.48 -12.60
CA HIS A 187 11.35 2.23 -11.17
C HIS A 187 10.02 2.60 -10.51
N VAL A 188 9.34 1.61 -9.94
CA VAL A 188 8.06 1.82 -9.25
C VAL A 188 8.11 1.22 -7.86
N TYR A 189 7.77 2.04 -6.87
CA TYR A 189 7.64 1.63 -5.48
C TYR A 189 6.16 1.64 -5.14
N LEU A 190 5.58 0.49 -4.79
CA LEU A 190 4.18 0.39 -4.39
C LEU A 190 4.07 0.31 -2.87
N PHE A 191 3.42 1.30 -2.28
CA PHE A 191 3.01 1.24 -0.89
C PHE A 191 1.63 0.61 -0.79
N SER A 192 1.55 -0.51 -0.08
CA SER A 192 0.33 -1.31 0.01
C SER A 192 0.04 -1.71 1.44
N ILE A 193 -1.24 -1.87 1.76
CA ILE A 193 -1.67 -2.49 3.02
C ILE A 193 -2.39 -3.80 2.76
N GLU A 194 -2.35 -4.69 3.74
CA GLU A 194 -3.14 -5.91 3.79
C GLU A 194 -3.72 -6.04 5.19
N LEU A 195 -5.02 -6.34 5.28
CA LEU A 195 -5.67 -6.61 6.56
C LEU A 195 -5.60 -8.10 6.86
N LYS A 196 -5.13 -8.46 8.05
CA LYS A 196 -5.14 -9.83 8.57
C LYS A 196 -6.11 -9.93 9.73
N LYS A 197 -6.84 -11.04 9.76
CA LYS A 197 -7.66 -11.38 10.91
C LYS A 197 -6.73 -11.92 12.00
N GLU A 198 -6.78 -11.31 13.17
CA GLU A 198 -6.08 -11.85 14.33
C GLU A 198 -6.68 -13.22 14.69
N GLN A 199 -5.82 -14.23 14.84
CA GLN A 199 -6.21 -15.62 15.12
C GLN A 199 -6.48 -15.83 16.61
#